data_AF-D7KIR7-F1
#
_entry.id   AF-D7KIR7-F1
#
_cell.length_a   1.000
_cell.length_b   1.000
_cell.length_c   1.000
_cell.angle_alpha   90.00
_cell.angle_beta   90.00
_cell.angle_gamma   90.00
#
_symmetry.space_group_name_H-M   'P 1'
#
loop_
_entity.id
_entity.type
_entity.pdbx_description
1 polymer ?
#
loop_
_entity_poly.entity_id
_entity_poly.type
_entity_poly.pdbx_seq_one_letter_code
_entity_poly.pdbx_strand_id
1 'polypeptide(L)'
;MSSLDFEEAGHKLLKIRLEQGQEMELCVMVLECCTEEKTYRSFYVYRECFENLFVQQYSMVHRFETNKLISVATFFGHLLATDALPWHLLGIKLLNEKLHDPTMEETFESIFPKDHLKNTLFSINFFTKIGLGGITQKLRQFIAKRKETDSEESSGDDGTKRKRRRKRG
;
A
#
# COMPACT_ATOMS: atom_id res chain seq x y z
N MET A 1 -21.37 -23.06 -21.06
CA MET A 1 -20.79 -22.66 -19.76
C MET A 1 -21.74 -23.13 -18.67
N SER A 2 -21.29 -24.00 -17.76
CA SER A 2 -22.14 -24.69 -16.77
C SER A 2 -21.72 -24.32 -15.34
N SER A 3 -21.68 -23.03 -15.04
CA SER A 3 -21.71 -22.50 -13.68
C SER A 3 -22.74 -21.39 -13.71
N LEU A 4 -23.93 -21.67 -13.17
CA LEU A 4 -25.05 -20.73 -13.17
C LEU A 4 -24.87 -19.61 -12.14
N ASP A 5 -23.83 -19.67 -11.30
CA ASP A 5 -23.54 -18.70 -10.25
C ASP A 5 -22.02 -18.54 -10.03
N PHE A 6 -21.54 -17.30 -9.88
CA PHE A 6 -20.12 -16.98 -9.68
C PHE A 6 -19.57 -17.48 -8.34
N GLU A 7 -20.43 -17.59 -7.33
CA GLU A 7 -20.08 -18.23 -6.06
C GLU A 7 -19.71 -19.69 -6.27
N GLU A 8 -20.38 -20.38 -7.19
CA GLU A 8 -20.09 -21.77 -7.51
C GLU A 8 -18.82 -21.92 -8.35
N ALA A 9 -18.55 -20.97 -9.26
CA ALA A 9 -17.27 -20.88 -9.96
C ALA A 9 -16.11 -20.62 -8.98
N GLY A 10 -16.26 -19.67 -8.06
CA GLY A 10 -15.30 -19.40 -6.99
C GLY A 10 -15.06 -20.61 -6.09
N HIS A 11 -16.12 -21.31 -5.68
CA HIS A 11 -16.01 -22.54 -4.90
C HIS A 11 -15.31 -23.68 -5.66
N LYS A 12 -15.54 -23.80 -6.98
CA LYS A 12 -14.84 -24.77 -7.83
C LYS A 12 -13.37 -24.42 -7.98
N LEU A 13 -13.04 -23.14 -8.18
CA LEU A 13 -11.67 -22.65 -8.26
C LEU A 13 -10.89 -22.87 -6.94
N LEU A 14 -11.51 -22.63 -5.78
CA LEU A 14 -10.89 -22.91 -4.48
C LEU A 14 -10.67 -24.41 -4.20
N LYS A 15 -11.39 -25.30 -4.89
CA LYS A 15 -11.20 -26.76 -4.80
C LYS A 15 -10.10 -27.27 -5.73
N ILE A 16 -9.75 -26.52 -6.78
CA ILE A 16 -8.63 -26.85 -7.65
C ILE A 16 -7.35 -26.49 -6.88
N ARG A 17 -6.52 -27.49 -6.61
CA ARG A 17 -5.18 -27.25 -6.06
C ARG A 17 -4.30 -26.67 -7.16
N LEU A 18 -4.25 -25.34 -7.24
CA LEU A 18 -3.37 -24.63 -8.16
C LEU A 18 -1.91 -24.82 -7.71
N GLU A 19 -1.03 -25.05 -8.68
CA GLU A 19 0.40 -25.05 -8.43
C GLU A 19 0.94 -23.61 -8.34
N GLN A 20 2.05 -23.44 -7.63
CA GLN A 20 2.68 -22.13 -7.42
C GLN A 20 3.08 -21.54 -8.78
N GLY A 21 2.40 -20.45 -9.19
CA GLY A 21 2.58 -19.80 -10.50
C GLY A 21 1.33 -19.80 -11.41
N GLN A 22 0.41 -20.75 -11.24
CA GLN A 22 -0.85 -20.80 -12.03
C GLN A 22 -1.89 -19.77 -11.57
N GLU A 23 -1.74 -19.25 -10.36
CA GLU A 23 -2.62 -18.24 -9.77
C GLU A 23 -2.68 -16.96 -10.61
N MET A 24 -1.55 -16.59 -11.24
CA MET A 24 -1.49 -15.40 -12.08
C MET A 24 -2.25 -15.58 -13.40
N GLU A 25 -2.13 -16.75 -14.03
CA GLU A 25 -2.90 -17.08 -15.24
C GLU A 25 -4.40 -17.11 -14.95
N LEU A 26 -4.78 -17.63 -13.77
CA LEU A 26 -6.16 -17.57 -13.32
C LEU A 26 -6.66 -16.12 -13.19
N CYS A 27 -5.89 -15.23 -12.55
CA CYS A 27 -6.25 -13.82 -12.43
C CYS A 27 -6.36 -13.12 -13.79
N VAL A 28 -5.50 -13.44 -14.76
CA VAL A 28 -5.58 -12.92 -16.13
C VAL A 28 -6.84 -13.44 -16.82
N MET A 29 -7.12 -14.74 -16.73
CA MET A 29 -8.33 -15.35 -17.28
C MET A 29 -9.59 -14.73 -16.67
N VAL A 30 -9.60 -14.49 -15.35
CA VAL A 30 -10.70 -13.83 -14.65
C VAL A 30 -10.86 -12.40 -15.16
N LEU A 31 -9.77 -11.63 -15.33
CA LEU A 31 -9.83 -10.28 -15.91
C LEU A 31 -10.41 -10.28 -17.33
N GLU A 32 -10.05 -11.26 -18.16
CA GLU A 32 -10.56 -11.38 -19.54
C GLU A 32 -12.03 -11.83 -19.60
N CYS A 33 -12.48 -12.63 -18.62
CA CYS A 33 -13.84 -13.14 -18.54
C CYS A 33 -14.81 -12.21 -17.79
N CYS A 34 -14.30 -11.31 -16.94
CA CYS A 34 -15.10 -10.43 -16.11
C CYS A 34 -15.51 -9.17 -16.84
N THR A 35 -16.62 -9.25 -17.57
CA THR A 35 -17.27 -8.07 -18.17
C THR A 35 -18.56 -7.64 -17.47
N GLU A 36 -19.14 -8.40 -16.52
CA GLU A 36 -20.55 -8.14 -16.10
C GLU A 36 -20.93 -8.20 -14.61
N GLU A 37 -20.10 -8.66 -13.66
CA GLU A 37 -20.57 -8.87 -12.28
C GLU A 37 -19.98 -7.95 -11.19
N LYS A 38 -20.80 -7.71 -10.16
CA LYS A 38 -20.62 -6.65 -9.15
C LYS A 38 -20.17 -7.16 -7.77
N THR A 39 -19.67 -8.39 -7.66
CA THR A 39 -19.33 -8.98 -6.36
C THR A 39 -18.22 -10.03 -6.47
N TYR A 40 -17.00 -9.66 -6.05
CA TYR A 40 -15.79 -10.53 -6.10
C TYR A 40 -15.35 -11.06 -4.73
N ARG A 41 -16.29 -11.27 -3.81
CA ARG A 41 -15.97 -11.60 -2.40
C ARG A 41 -15.21 -12.90 -2.21
N SER A 42 -15.26 -13.85 -3.14
CA SER A 42 -14.54 -15.13 -3.04
C SER A 42 -13.08 -15.05 -3.50
N PHE A 43 -12.64 -13.93 -4.07
CA PHE A 43 -11.31 -13.78 -4.69
C PHE A 43 -10.28 -13.05 -3.82
N TYR A 44 -10.60 -12.72 -2.55
CA TYR A 44 -9.63 -12.09 -1.64
C TYR A 44 -8.35 -12.94 -1.44
N VAL A 45 -8.41 -14.26 -1.64
CA VAL A 45 -7.25 -15.15 -1.57
C VAL A 45 -6.20 -14.80 -2.63
N TYR A 46 -6.63 -14.29 -3.80
CA TYR A 46 -5.76 -13.93 -4.92
C TYR A 46 -5.46 -12.43 -4.98
N ARG A 47 -5.65 -11.72 -3.86
CA ARG A 47 -5.49 -10.26 -3.80
C ARG A 47 -4.14 -9.82 -4.33
N GLU A 48 -3.05 -10.41 -3.85
CA GLU A 48 -1.68 -10.06 -4.27
C GLU A 48 -1.46 -10.26 -5.79
N CYS A 49 -2.04 -11.32 -6.37
CA CYS A 49 -2.03 -11.54 -7.82
C CYS A 49 -2.78 -10.43 -8.55
N PHE A 50 -3.96 -10.00 -8.07
CA PHE A 50 -4.68 -8.88 -8.66
C PHE A 50 -3.99 -7.53 -8.46
N GLU A 51 -3.26 -7.32 -7.36
CA GLU A 51 -2.43 -6.12 -7.16
C GLU A 51 -1.31 -6.07 -8.22
N ASN A 52 -0.60 -7.18 -8.41
CA ASN A 52 0.43 -7.31 -9.44
C ASN A 52 -0.14 -7.13 -10.86
N LEU A 53 -1.31 -7.73 -11.13
CA LEU A 53 -2.00 -7.58 -12.40
C LEU A 53 -2.39 -6.12 -12.66
N PHE A 54 -2.92 -5.42 -11.66
CA PHE A 54 -3.25 -4.00 -11.77
C PHE A 54 -2.03 -3.17 -12.16
N VAL A 55 -0.90 -3.36 -11.47
CA VAL A 55 0.34 -2.63 -11.74
C VAL A 55 0.85 -2.90 -13.17
N GLN A 56 0.80 -4.15 -13.62
CA GLN A 56 1.18 -4.51 -14.98
C GLN A 56 0.26 -3.85 -16.02
N GLN A 57 -1.06 -3.99 -15.86
CA GLN A 57 -2.03 -3.42 -16.82
C GLN A 57 -1.99 -1.89 -16.83
N TYR A 58 -1.82 -1.26 -15.66
CA TYR A 58 -1.68 0.20 -15.56
C TYR A 58 -0.40 0.70 -16.25
N SER A 59 0.70 -0.04 -16.15
CA SER A 59 1.97 0.30 -16.84
C SER A 59 1.85 0.20 -18.37
N MET A 60 1.01 -0.73 -18.86
CA MET A 60 0.79 -0.97 -20.28
C MET A 60 -0.46 -0.28 -20.84
N VAL A 61 -1.14 0.56 -20.05
CA VAL A 61 -2.43 1.17 -20.39
C VAL A 61 -2.41 1.95 -21.71
N HIS A 62 -1.27 2.57 -22.02
CA HIS A 62 -1.03 3.33 -23.24
C HIS A 62 -1.04 2.48 -24.52
N ARG A 63 -0.95 1.15 -24.39
CA ARG A 63 -1.00 0.20 -25.51
C ARG A 63 -2.37 -0.41 -25.72
N PHE A 64 -3.37 -0.05 -24.91
CA PHE A 64 -4.70 -0.64 -25.01
C PHE A 64 -5.55 0.07 -26.04
N GLU A 65 -6.28 -0.73 -26.82
CA GLU A 65 -7.41 -0.25 -27.60
C GLU A 65 -8.57 0.15 -26.69
N THR A 66 -9.44 1.05 -27.17
CA THR A 66 -10.53 1.66 -26.40
C THR A 66 -11.41 0.65 -25.68
N ASN A 67 -11.81 -0.45 -26.35
CA ASN A 67 -12.70 -1.45 -25.76
C ASN A 67 -12.02 -2.23 -24.61
N LYS A 68 -10.74 -2.58 -24.81
CA LYS A 68 -9.94 -3.25 -23.78
C LYS A 68 -9.72 -2.31 -22.59
N LEU A 69 -9.43 -1.04 -22.85
CA LEU A 69 -9.25 -0.03 -21.81
C LEU A 69 -10.51 0.13 -20.95
N ILE A 70 -11.69 0.25 -21.56
CA ILE A 70 -12.97 0.36 -20.83
C ILE A 70 -13.21 -0.88 -19.99
N SER A 71 -12.99 -2.07 -20.54
CA SER A 71 -13.20 -3.34 -19.82
C SER A 71 -12.28 -3.44 -18.60
N VAL A 72 -10.98 -3.20 -18.78
CA VAL A 72 -9.98 -3.25 -17.71
C VAL A 72 -10.24 -2.16 -16.66
N ALA A 73 -10.58 -0.94 -17.07
CA ALA A 73 -10.89 0.16 -16.16
C ALA A 73 -12.17 -0.11 -15.35
N THR A 74 -13.19 -0.71 -15.97
CA THR A 74 -14.46 -1.06 -15.29
C THR A 74 -14.23 -2.14 -14.24
N PHE A 75 -13.47 -3.18 -14.58
CA PHE A 75 -13.13 -4.26 -13.66
C PHE A 75 -12.34 -3.75 -12.44
N PHE A 76 -11.22 -3.06 -12.67
CA PHE A 76 -10.41 -2.56 -11.56
C PHE A 76 -11.07 -1.42 -10.79
N GLY A 77 -11.88 -0.59 -11.45
CA GLY A 77 -12.71 0.41 -10.78
C GLY A 77 -13.69 -0.23 -9.79
N HIS A 78 -14.27 -1.38 -10.17
CA HIS A 78 -15.13 -2.14 -9.27
C HIS A 78 -14.36 -2.77 -8.10
N LEU A 79 -13.16 -3.32 -8.34
CA LEU A 79 -12.31 -3.87 -7.27
C LEU A 79 -11.85 -2.80 -6.26
N LEU A 80 -11.59 -1.57 -6.72
CA LEU A 80 -11.28 -0.43 -5.86
C LEU A 80 -12.51 0.03 -5.06
N ALA A 81 -13.69 0.07 -5.68
CA ALA A 81 -14.94 0.48 -5.03
C ALA A 81 -15.44 -0.52 -3.97
N THR A 82 -15.03 -1.79 -4.07
CA THR A 82 -15.40 -2.86 -3.14
C THR A 82 -14.32 -3.18 -2.10
N ASP A 83 -13.30 -2.32 -1.98
CA ASP A 83 -12.13 -2.50 -1.10
C ASP A 83 -11.36 -3.82 -1.33
N ALA A 84 -11.54 -4.48 -2.48
CA ALA A 84 -10.78 -5.65 -2.87
C ALA A 84 -9.33 -5.29 -3.24
N LEU A 85 -9.16 -4.15 -3.92
CA LEU A 85 -7.87 -3.54 -4.19
C LEU A 85 -7.70 -2.24 -3.41
N PRO A 86 -6.53 -1.99 -2.83
CA PRO A 86 -6.29 -0.75 -2.12
C PRO A 86 -6.01 0.41 -3.09
N TRP A 87 -6.55 1.59 -2.77
CA TRP A 87 -6.40 2.83 -3.55
C TRP A 87 -4.95 3.27 -3.76
N HIS A 88 -4.01 2.78 -2.95
CA HIS A 88 -2.59 3.11 -3.12
C HIS A 88 -1.99 2.59 -4.43
N LEU A 89 -2.62 1.60 -5.07
CA LEU A 89 -2.13 1.04 -6.33
C LEU A 89 -2.23 2.01 -7.51
N LEU A 90 -3.10 3.03 -7.45
CA LEU A 90 -3.32 4.04 -8.51
C LEU A 90 -2.12 4.98 -8.78
N GLY A 91 -0.92 4.61 -8.34
CA GLY A 91 0.28 5.39 -8.58
C GLY A 91 0.77 6.14 -7.35
N ILE A 92 0.44 5.70 -6.13
CA ILE A 92 1.18 6.19 -4.95
C ILE A 92 2.67 5.98 -5.14
N LYS A 93 3.11 4.90 -5.80
CA LYS A 93 4.53 4.69 -6.08
C LYS A 93 5.14 5.81 -6.93
N LEU A 94 4.52 6.13 -8.08
CA LEU A 94 4.99 7.19 -8.98
C LEU A 94 4.87 8.59 -8.34
N LEU A 95 3.77 8.82 -7.62
CA LEU A 95 3.55 10.04 -6.85
C LEU A 95 4.61 10.17 -5.74
N ASN A 96 4.92 9.09 -5.04
CA ASN A 96 5.94 9.04 -4.00
C ASN A 96 7.33 9.30 -4.59
N GLU A 97 7.64 8.79 -5.78
CA GLU A 97 8.88 9.11 -6.50
C GLU A 97 8.97 10.60 -6.83
N LYS A 98 7.91 11.21 -7.39
CA LYS A 98 7.89 12.65 -7.71
C LYS A 98 7.91 13.56 -6.49
N LEU A 99 7.19 13.20 -5.43
CA LEU A 99 7.15 13.97 -4.18
C LEU A 99 8.50 13.96 -3.45
N HIS A 100 9.36 13.00 -3.76
CA HIS A 100 10.68 12.84 -3.18
C HIS A 100 11.81 13.13 -4.17
N ASP A 101 11.50 13.76 -5.30
CA ASP A 101 12.50 14.29 -6.20
C ASP A 101 13.31 15.38 -5.46
N PRO A 102 14.65 15.29 -5.40
CA PRO A 102 15.49 16.28 -4.72
C PRO A 102 15.28 17.71 -5.21
N THR A 103 14.83 17.87 -6.46
CA THR A 103 14.55 19.19 -7.06
C THR A 103 13.28 19.85 -6.50
N MET A 104 12.36 19.05 -5.95
CA MET A 104 11.05 19.50 -5.46
C MET A 104 10.92 19.39 -3.93
N GLU A 105 11.93 18.88 -3.23
CA GLU A 105 11.86 18.60 -1.79
C GLU A 105 11.59 19.87 -0.96
N GLU A 106 12.19 21.01 -1.33
CA GLU A 106 11.93 22.31 -0.68
C GLU A 106 10.47 22.75 -0.83
N THR A 107 9.82 22.44 -1.95
CA THR A 107 8.42 22.84 -2.18
C THR A 107 7.45 22.03 -1.32
N PHE A 108 7.82 20.78 -0.99
CA PHE A 108 6.97 19.84 -0.25
C PHE A 108 7.26 19.78 1.24
N GLU A 109 8.20 20.57 1.76
CA GLU A 109 8.54 20.63 3.20
C GLU A 109 7.32 21.00 4.06
N SER A 110 6.46 21.89 3.56
CA SER A 110 5.20 22.27 4.23
C SER A 110 4.16 21.14 4.28
N ILE A 111 4.18 20.23 3.30
CA ILE A 111 3.26 19.09 3.19
C ILE A 111 3.75 17.90 4.01
N PHE A 112 5.07 17.71 4.07
CA PHE A 112 5.75 16.66 4.84
C PHE A 112 6.64 17.25 5.94
N PRO A 113 6.04 17.90 6.95
CA PRO A 113 6.78 18.58 8.00
C PRO A 113 7.62 17.60 8.85
N LYS A 114 8.91 17.92 9.01
CA LYS A 114 9.88 17.20 9.87
C LYS A 114 10.28 18.01 11.12
N ASP A 115 9.65 19.15 11.33
CA ASP A 115 9.92 20.14 12.38
C ASP A 115 9.56 19.63 13.79
N HIS A 116 8.28 19.34 14.01
CA HIS A 116 7.73 18.99 15.31
C HIS A 116 6.94 17.69 15.21
N LEU A 117 7.11 16.82 16.21
CA LEU A 117 6.53 15.47 16.20
C LEU A 117 5.00 15.48 15.96
N LYS A 118 4.30 16.47 16.52
CA LYS A 118 2.85 16.67 16.30
C LYS A 118 2.50 16.95 14.84
N ASN A 119 3.27 17.78 14.15
CA ASN A 119 3.02 18.16 12.76
C ASN A 119 3.30 16.97 11.83
N THR A 120 4.40 16.25 12.09
CA THR A 120 4.73 15.00 11.38
C THR A 120 3.65 13.94 11.57
N LEU A 121 3.17 13.72 12.80
CA LEU A 121 2.10 12.77 13.09
C LEU A 121 0.76 13.20 12.46
N PHE A 122 0.47 14.50 12.44
CA PHE A 122 -0.72 15.04 11.77
C PHE A 122 -0.67 14.76 10.27
N SER A 123 0.44 15.05 9.60
CA SER A 123 0.62 14.75 8.18
C SER A 123 0.45 13.24 7.88
N ILE A 124 1.08 12.37 8.68
CA ILE A 124 0.91 10.91 8.58
C ILE A 124 -0.56 10.51 8.72
N ASN A 125 -1.27 11.02 9.73
CA ASN A 125 -2.66 10.67 9.99
C ASN A 125 -3.60 11.20 8.89
N PHE A 126 -3.36 12.42 8.40
CA PHE A 126 -4.13 13.01 7.31
C PHE A 126 -4.05 12.15 6.05
N PHE A 127 -2.84 11.86 5.57
CA PHE A 127 -2.64 11.06 4.36
C PHE A 127 -3.10 9.62 4.53
N THR A 128 -3.00 9.05 5.74
CA THR A 128 -3.55 7.71 6.03
C THR A 128 -5.09 7.72 5.94
N LYS A 129 -5.76 8.75 6.46
CA LYS A 129 -7.23 8.86 6.42
C LYS A 129 -7.79 9.03 5.01
N ILE A 130 -7.07 9.67 4.11
CA ILE A 130 -7.49 9.83 2.71
C ILE A 130 -7.02 8.68 1.80
N GLY A 131 -6.52 7.58 2.38
CA GLY A 131 -6.07 6.40 1.62
C GLY A 131 -4.71 6.56 0.93
N LEU A 132 -4.00 7.67 1.18
CA LEU A 132 -2.67 7.97 0.62
C LEU A 132 -1.52 7.65 1.58
N GLY A 133 -1.70 6.76 2.56
CA GLY A 133 -0.71 6.50 3.60
C GLY A 133 0.69 6.13 3.09
N GLY A 134 0.79 5.53 1.90
CA GLY A 134 2.07 5.14 1.29
C GLY A 134 3.02 6.31 0.99
N ILE A 135 2.52 7.53 0.74
CA ILE A 135 3.40 8.69 0.50
C ILE A 135 4.12 9.17 1.78
N THR A 136 3.65 8.73 2.96
CA THR A 136 4.20 9.16 4.26
C THR A 136 5.26 8.22 4.82
N GLN A 137 5.73 7.25 4.03
CA GLN A 137 6.66 6.22 4.49
C GLN A 137 7.97 6.79 5.04
N LYS A 138 8.53 7.84 4.41
CA LYS A 138 9.74 8.51 4.90
C LYS A 138 9.53 9.22 6.25
N LEU A 139 8.34 9.81 6.47
CA LEU A 139 8.01 10.42 7.77
C LEU A 139 7.91 9.37 8.89
N ARG A 140 7.36 8.20 8.59
CA ARG A 140 7.31 7.07 9.53
C ARG A 140 8.70 6.57 9.91
N GLN A 141 9.59 6.44 8.92
CA GLN A 141 11.00 6.10 9.14
C GLN A 141 11.74 7.17 9.96
N PHE A 142 11.46 8.45 9.70
CA PHE A 142 12.04 9.57 10.46
C PHE A 142 11.66 9.52 11.94
N ILE A 143 10.38 9.24 12.26
CA ILE A 143 9.92 9.07 13.64
C ILE A 143 10.55 7.84 14.29
N ALA A 144 10.65 6.72 13.58
CA ALA A 144 11.26 5.49 14.09
C ALA A 144 12.74 5.74 14.46
N LYS A 145 13.50 6.34 13.55
CA LYS A 145 14.90 6.71 13.77
C LYS A 145 15.08 7.63 14.97
N ARG A 146 14.22 8.63 15.13
CA ARG A 146 14.28 9.58 16.27
C ARG A 146 14.05 8.88 17.62
N LYS A 147 13.13 7.92 17.66
CA LYS A 147 12.87 7.14 18.88
C LYS A 147 14.04 6.25 19.28
N GLU A 148 14.75 5.68 18.31
CA GLU A 148 15.96 4.88 18.55
C GLU A 148 17.08 5.73 19.17
N THR A 149 17.35 6.92 18.63
CA THR A 149 18.34 7.85 19.20
C THR A 149 17.99 8.28 20.63
N ASP A 150 16.71 8.60 20.89
CA ASP A 150 16.28 9.03 22.24
C ASP A 150 16.43 7.89 23.28
N SER A 151 16.27 6.62 22.88
CA SER A 151 16.47 5.47 23.76
C SER A 151 17.94 5.14 24.05
N GLU A 152 18.85 5.35 23.09
CA GLU A 152 20.30 5.16 23.29
C GLU A 152 20.88 6.23 24.22
N GLU A 153 20.45 7.48 24.11
CA GLU A 153 20.86 8.57 25.02
C GLU A 153 20.36 8.36 26.45
N SER A 154 19.16 7.78 26.63
CA SER A 154 18.60 7.48 27.96
C SER A 154 19.33 6.35 28.72
N SER A 155 20.07 5.50 28.00
CA SER A 155 20.81 4.38 28.56
C SER A 155 22.24 4.76 28.98
N GLY A 156 22.71 5.97 28.63
CA GLY A 156 24.08 6.43 28.86
C GLY A 156 24.38 7.20 30.16
N ASP A 157 23.36 7.57 30.98
CA ASP A 157 23.57 8.46 32.16
C ASP A 157 23.49 7.76 33.55
N ASP A 158 23.43 6.42 33.65
CA ASP A 158 23.38 5.74 34.97
C ASP A 158 24.77 5.46 35.60
N GLY A 159 25.83 6.16 35.14
CA GLY A 159 27.21 5.92 35.59
C GLY A 159 27.76 6.90 36.65
N THR A 160 27.27 8.13 36.75
CA THR A 160 28.11 9.22 37.32
C THR A 160 27.60 9.87 38.61
N LYS A 161 26.41 9.52 39.13
CA LYS A 161 25.83 10.19 40.33
C LYS A 161 26.05 9.48 41.67
N ARG A 162 26.66 8.28 41.73
CA ARG A 162 26.77 7.51 43.00
C ARG A 162 27.96 7.83 43.93
N LYS A 163 28.90 8.73 43.57
CA LYS A 163 30.15 8.94 44.35
C LYS A 163 30.23 10.19 45.25
N ARG A 164 29.21 11.06 45.34
CA ARG A 164 29.29 12.31 46.13
C ARG A 164 28.59 12.32 47.49
N ARG A 165 28.04 11.20 47.96
CA ARG A 165 27.26 11.13 49.21
C ARG A 165 27.92 10.37 50.38
N ARG A 166 29.25 10.25 50.39
CA ARG A 166 30.05 9.67 51.50
C ARG A 166 31.29 10.51 51.82
N LYS A 167 31.12 11.80 52.17
CA LYS A 167 32.17 12.59 52.81
C LYS A 167 31.60 13.78 53.58
N ARG A 168 30.77 13.50 54.57
CA ARG A 168 30.50 14.35 55.75
C ARG A 168 30.21 13.40 56.90
N GLY A 169 31.29 12.87 57.48
CA GLY A 169 31.38 12.43 58.86
C GLY A 169 32.25 13.44 59.58
#